data_AF-A0A948ZY22-F1
#
_entry.id   AF-A0A948ZY22-F1
#
_cell.length_a   1.000
_cell.length_b   1.000
_cell.length_c   1.000
_cell.angle_alpha   90.00
_cell.angle_beta   90.00
_cell.angle_gamma   90.00
#
_symmetry.space_group_name_H-M   'P 1'
#
loop_
_entity.id
_entity.type
_entity.pdbx_description
1 polymer ?
#
loop_
_entity_poly.entity_id
_entity_poly.type
_entity_poly.pdbx_seq_one_letter_code
_entity_poly.pdbx_strand_id
1 'polypeptide(L)'
;MNFIFFKKPLNAVLKQKNVLGDRGFTLIELLVVIAIIGILASTVLVSLNSAREKARAARVKADLHQLRNAIGMLEIDTNLHPNKISISPCVQNPEVYLNSCAAGIQCTDGGFPEWNGPYMNQVPLDPWGTNYYFDPDYQCTDQVGCEGISIMVRAILSFGPNKAENYGPGSDDIVSVLCR
;
A
#
# COMPACT_ATOMS: atom_id res chain seq x y z
N MET A 1 -35.89 -96.41 42.55
CA MET A 1 -36.36 -95.00 42.46
C MET A 1 -35.36 -94.24 41.63
N ASN A 2 -35.62 -94.05 40.34
CA ASN A 2 -36.40 -92.94 39.76
C ASN A 2 -35.76 -91.56 39.98
N PHE A 3 -35.28 -91.01 38.84
CA PHE A 3 -35.38 -89.62 38.36
C PHE A 3 -34.70 -88.53 39.23
N ILE A 4 -34.15 -87.42 38.74
CA ILE A 4 -34.62 -86.47 37.73
C ILE A 4 -33.40 -85.72 37.14
N PHE A 5 -33.50 -85.38 35.86
CA PHE A 5 -32.76 -84.38 35.08
C PHE A 5 -32.33 -83.10 35.84
N PHE A 6 -31.18 -82.51 35.45
CA PHE A 6 -31.15 -81.08 35.14
C PHE A 6 -30.01 -80.75 34.14
N LYS A 7 -30.38 -80.58 32.87
CA LYS A 7 -29.59 -79.87 31.86
C LYS A 7 -29.76 -78.37 32.10
N LYS A 8 -28.67 -77.58 32.18
CA LYS A 8 -28.64 -76.13 31.87
C LYS A 8 -27.21 -75.56 31.99
N PRO A 9 -26.87 -74.48 31.26
CA PRO A 9 -27.02 -74.28 29.82
C PRO A 9 -25.66 -73.97 29.15
N LEU A 10 -25.62 -74.07 27.83
CA LEU A 10 -24.54 -73.50 27.02
C LEU A 10 -24.46 -71.98 27.27
N ASN A 11 -23.34 -71.50 27.80
CA ASN A 11 -22.96 -70.09 27.71
C ASN A 11 -22.20 -69.89 26.39
N ALA A 12 -22.95 -69.71 25.30
CA ALA A 12 -22.40 -69.17 24.07
C ALA A 12 -22.11 -67.68 24.29
N VAL A 13 -20.84 -67.36 24.55
CA VAL A 13 -20.35 -65.99 24.50
C VAL A 13 -20.43 -65.53 23.04
N LEU A 14 -21.50 -64.81 22.70
CA LEU A 14 -21.61 -64.16 21.39
C LEU A 14 -20.55 -63.06 21.31
N LYS A 15 -19.42 -63.40 20.69
CA LYS A 15 -18.35 -62.45 20.35
C LYS A 15 -18.91 -61.48 19.32
N GLN A 16 -19.37 -60.33 19.80
CA GLN A 16 -19.84 -59.23 18.97
C GLN A 16 -18.65 -58.72 18.15
N LYS A 17 -18.64 -59.08 16.86
CA LYS A 17 -17.68 -58.55 15.88
C LYS A 17 -18.03 -57.07 15.70
N ASN A 18 -17.32 -56.18 16.38
CA ASN A 18 -17.28 -54.77 15.99
C ASN A 18 -16.54 -54.69 14.66
N VAL A 19 -17.27 -54.82 13.54
CA VAL A 19 -16.78 -54.41 12.23
C VAL A 19 -16.98 -52.90 12.14
N LEU A 20 -16.19 -52.15 12.91
CA LEU A 20 -15.96 -50.74 12.62
C LEU A 20 -14.98 -50.74 11.46
N GLY A 21 -15.51 -50.78 10.24
CA GLY A 21 -14.69 -50.68 9.04
C GLY A 21 -14.06 -49.30 8.99
N ASP A 22 -12.74 -49.24 9.13
CA ASP A 22 -11.95 -48.06 8.80
C ASP A 22 -12.09 -47.83 7.29
N ARG A 23 -13.01 -46.92 6.92
CA ARG A 23 -13.15 -46.46 5.54
C ARG A 23 -11.91 -45.63 5.24
N GLY A 24 -10.95 -46.22 4.52
CA GLY A 24 -9.81 -45.49 3.99
C GLY A 24 -10.25 -44.43 2.98
N PHE A 25 -9.57 -43.29 2.96
CA PHE A 25 -9.72 -42.28 1.92
C PHE A 25 -9.38 -42.87 0.55
N THR A 26 -10.20 -42.58 -0.45
CA THR A 26 -9.89 -42.94 -1.84
C THR A 26 -8.92 -41.91 -2.44
N LEU A 27 -8.06 -42.36 -3.37
CA LEU A 27 -7.14 -41.47 -4.09
C LEU A 27 -7.90 -40.39 -4.88
N ILE A 28 -9.10 -40.71 -5.39
CA ILE A 28 -9.92 -39.76 -6.14
C ILE A 28 -10.50 -38.66 -5.25
N GLU A 29 -10.89 -38.97 -4.00
CA GLU A 29 -11.35 -37.97 -3.05
C GLU A 29 -10.24 -36.96 -2.74
N LEU A 30 -9.01 -37.43 -2.52
CA LEU A 30 -7.88 -36.53 -2.28
C LEU A 30 -7.53 -35.70 -3.53
N LEU A 31 -7.62 -36.29 -4.73
CA LEU A 31 -7.32 -35.63 -5.99
C LEU A 31 -8.28 -34.47 -6.27
N VAL A 32 -9.59 -34.67 -6.05
CA VAL A 32 -10.58 -33.60 -6.25
C VAL A 32 -10.37 -32.45 -5.25
N VAL A 33 -9.99 -32.74 -4.01
CA VAL A 33 -9.76 -31.72 -2.98
C VAL A 33 -8.58 -30.81 -3.37
N ILE A 34 -7.44 -31.38 -3.76
CA ILE A 34 -6.29 -30.57 -4.17
C ILE A 34 -6.57 -29.78 -5.46
N ALA A 35 -7.40 -30.32 -6.36
CA ALA A 35 -7.83 -29.60 -7.56
C ALA A 35 -8.67 -28.36 -7.19
N ILE A 36 -9.63 -28.49 -6.27
CA ILE A 36 -10.46 -27.36 -5.82
C ILE A 36 -9.61 -26.33 -5.07
N ILE A 37 -8.72 -26.76 -4.16
CA ILE A 37 -7.80 -25.87 -3.45
C ILE A 37 -6.91 -25.12 -4.44
N GLY A 38 -6.39 -25.79 -5.48
CA GLY A 38 -5.58 -25.15 -6.52
C GLY A 38 -6.33 -24.04 -7.26
N ILE A 39 -7.60 -24.29 -7.62
CA ILE A 39 -8.46 -23.29 -8.28
C ILE A 39 -8.68 -22.09 -7.34
N LEU A 40 -9.11 -22.34 -6.11
CA LEU A 40 -9.38 -21.27 -5.14
C LEU A 40 -8.12 -20.46 -4.82
N ALA A 41 -6.98 -21.11 -4.58
CA ALA A 41 -5.72 -20.44 -4.30
C ALA A 41 -5.27 -19.52 -5.45
N SER A 42 -5.46 -19.95 -6.71
CA SER A 42 -5.09 -19.13 -7.87
C SER A 42 -5.86 -17.80 -7.94
N THR A 43 -7.17 -17.84 -7.63
CA THR A 43 -8.03 -16.63 -7.65
C THR A 43 -7.68 -15.64 -6.53
N VAL A 44 -7.31 -16.15 -5.36
CA VAL A 44 -6.91 -15.31 -4.22
C VAL A 44 -5.60 -14.57 -4.52
N LEU A 45 -4.64 -15.21 -5.19
CA LEU A 45 -3.37 -14.57 -5.53
C LEU A 45 -3.54 -13.35 -6.46
N VAL A 46 -4.39 -13.46 -7.47
CA VAL A 46 -4.66 -12.34 -8.40
C VAL A 46 -5.33 -11.17 -7.68
N SER A 47 -6.33 -11.45 -6.83
CA SER A 47 -7.03 -10.40 -6.10
C SER A 47 -6.14 -9.70 -5.06
N LEU A 48 -5.23 -10.43 -4.41
CA LEU A 48 -4.29 -9.87 -3.45
C LEU A 48 -3.30 -8.88 -4.08
N ASN A 49 -2.83 -9.15 -5.30
CA ASN A 49 -1.90 -8.24 -5.99
C ASN A 49 -2.54 -6.89 -6.27
N SER A 50 -3.76 -6.87 -6.82
CA SER A 50 -4.51 -5.63 -7.06
C SER A 50 -4.81 -4.86 -5.76
N ALA A 51 -5.16 -5.59 -4.69
CA ALA A 51 -5.40 -4.96 -3.38
C ALA A 51 -4.14 -4.28 -2.82
N ARG A 52 -2.96 -4.90 -2.99
CA ARG A 52 -1.68 -4.32 -2.56
C ARG A 52 -1.34 -3.05 -3.33
N GLU A 53 -1.54 -3.03 -4.65
CA GLU A 53 -1.30 -1.82 -5.47
C GLU A 53 -2.21 -0.66 -5.05
N LYS A 54 -3.51 -0.93 -4.85
CA LYS A 54 -4.45 0.07 -4.35
C LYS A 54 -4.06 0.59 -2.97
N ALA A 55 -3.61 -0.29 -2.07
CA ALA A 55 -3.17 0.09 -0.74
C ALA A 55 -1.91 0.98 -0.79
N ARG A 56 -0.96 0.70 -1.68
CA ARG A 56 0.23 1.54 -1.90
C ARG A 56 -0.16 2.92 -2.41
N ALA A 57 -1.02 3.01 -3.42
CA ALA A 57 -1.49 4.29 -3.95
C ALA A 57 -2.26 5.10 -2.89
N ALA A 58 -3.10 4.45 -2.08
CA ALA A 58 -3.80 5.11 -0.98
C ALA A 58 -2.84 5.65 0.09
N ARG A 59 -1.79 4.89 0.42
CA ARG A 59 -0.73 5.33 1.33
C ARG A 59 -0.03 6.58 0.80
N VAL A 60 0.37 6.56 -0.47
CA VAL A 60 1.04 7.71 -1.10
C VAL A 60 0.16 8.95 -1.05
N LYS A 61 -1.13 8.83 -1.35
CA LYS A 61 -2.07 9.96 -1.25
C LYS A 61 -2.15 10.51 0.17
N ALA A 62 -2.20 9.65 1.18
CA ALA A 62 -2.20 10.07 2.58
C ALA A 62 -0.91 10.79 2.97
N ASP A 63 0.25 10.29 2.52
CA ASP A 63 1.56 10.90 2.76
C ASP A 63 1.65 12.28 2.07
N LEU A 64 1.20 12.39 0.81
CA LEU A 64 1.12 13.67 0.08
C LEU A 64 0.21 14.68 0.79
N HIS A 65 -0.92 14.25 1.35
CA HIS A 65 -1.77 15.15 2.15
C HIS A 65 -1.06 15.69 3.39
N GLN A 66 -0.27 14.86 4.08
CA GLN A 66 0.51 15.31 5.23
C GLN A 66 1.63 16.27 4.81
N LEU A 67 2.31 15.98 3.71
CA LEU A 67 3.36 16.84 3.15
C LEU A 67 2.81 18.19 2.70
N ARG A 68 1.65 18.21 2.05
CA ARG A 68 0.95 19.45 1.69
C ARG A 68 0.69 20.34 2.90
N ASN A 69 0.23 19.76 4.00
CA ASN A 69 -0.02 20.52 5.23
C ASN A 69 1.29 21.07 5.81
N ALA A 70 2.36 20.28 5.83
CA ALA A 70 3.67 20.71 6.30
C ALA A 70 4.26 21.84 5.44
N ILE A 71 4.13 21.74 4.12
CA ILE A 71 4.51 22.79 3.17
C ILE A 71 3.68 24.06 3.38
N GLY A 72 2.37 23.92 3.62
CA GLY A 72 1.52 25.06 3.94
C GLY A 72 1.94 25.80 5.21
N MET A 73 2.40 25.07 6.25
CA MET A 73 2.95 25.70 7.46
C MET A 73 4.28 26.42 7.19
N LEU A 74 5.17 25.81 6.40
CA LEU A 74 6.41 26.45 5.95
C LEU A 74 6.13 27.77 5.20
N GLU A 75 5.15 27.76 4.30
CA GLU A 75 4.76 28.94 3.54
C GLU A 75 4.20 30.06 4.42
N ILE A 76 3.37 29.71 5.41
CA ILE A 76 2.81 30.67 6.37
C ILE A 76 3.91 31.38 7.15
N ASP A 77 4.93 30.63 7.58
CA ASP A 77 6.01 31.18 8.42
C ASP A 77 7.04 31.96 7.60
N THR A 78 7.42 31.44 6.43
CA THR A 78 8.61 31.92 5.72
C THR A 78 8.29 32.72 4.46
N ASN A 79 7.03 32.70 4.01
CA ASN A 79 6.60 33.16 2.70
C ASN A 79 7.35 32.49 1.53
N LEU A 80 7.94 31.31 1.76
CA LEU A 80 8.69 30.53 0.77
C LEU A 80 8.16 29.10 0.68
N HIS A 81 8.20 28.56 -0.53
CA HIS A 81 8.04 27.13 -0.80
C HIS A 81 9.33 26.36 -0.48
N PRO A 82 9.29 25.01 -0.51
CA PRO A 82 10.50 24.20 -0.54
C PRO A 82 11.51 24.72 -1.57
N ASN A 83 12.79 24.62 -1.20
CA ASN A 83 13.91 25.20 -1.94
C ASN A 83 13.95 26.73 -2.00
N LYS A 84 13.30 27.41 -1.04
CA LYS A 84 13.38 28.87 -0.86
C LYS A 84 12.82 29.63 -2.07
N ILE A 85 11.85 29.02 -2.76
CA ILE A 85 11.20 29.59 -3.94
C ILE A 85 10.07 30.51 -3.47
N SER A 86 9.99 31.71 -4.05
CA SER A 86 8.89 32.64 -3.75
C SER A 86 7.53 32.05 -4.10
N ILE A 87 6.51 32.35 -3.29
CA ILE A 87 5.12 31.87 -3.49
C ILE A 87 4.49 32.41 -4.79
N SER A 88 5.08 33.41 -5.44
CA SER A 88 4.61 33.94 -6.73
C SER A 88 5.75 34.57 -7.55
N PRO A 89 5.82 34.37 -8.88
CA PRO A 89 5.04 33.44 -9.73
C PRO A 89 5.58 32.00 -9.67
N CYS A 90 4.96 31.04 -10.38
CA CYS A 90 5.54 29.70 -10.59
C CYS A 90 6.84 29.84 -11.39
N VAL A 91 7.98 29.92 -10.71
CA VAL A 91 9.30 30.05 -11.31
C VAL A 91 9.87 28.67 -11.58
N GLN A 92 10.65 28.57 -12.65
CA GLN A 92 11.37 27.36 -13.04
C GLN A 92 12.44 26.98 -12.00
N ASN A 93 12.46 25.69 -11.70
CA ASN A 93 13.65 24.86 -11.70
C ASN A 93 14.69 25.16 -10.60
N PRO A 94 14.27 25.08 -9.33
CA PRO A 94 15.03 24.10 -8.57
C PRO A 94 14.07 23.19 -7.81
N GLU A 95 13.78 22.05 -8.43
CA GLU A 95 13.16 20.92 -7.77
C GLU A 95 13.95 20.51 -6.52
N VAL A 96 13.27 19.88 -5.57
CA VAL A 96 13.93 19.46 -4.33
C VAL A 96 13.31 18.21 -3.75
N TYR A 97 14.15 17.31 -3.25
CA TYR A 97 13.69 16.21 -2.40
C TYR A 97 13.22 16.74 -1.05
N LEU A 98 12.01 16.37 -0.64
CA LEU A 98 11.37 16.90 0.57
C LEU A 98 12.09 16.51 1.87
N ASN A 99 12.86 15.43 1.86
CA ASN A 99 13.67 15.00 3.01
C ASN A 99 14.97 15.81 3.19
N SER A 100 15.33 16.67 2.22
CA SER A 100 16.53 17.51 2.31
C SER A 100 16.29 18.74 3.17
N CYS A 101 17.33 19.26 3.83
CA CYS A 101 17.21 20.51 4.58
C CYS A 101 16.99 21.74 3.68
N ALA A 102 17.29 21.62 2.38
CA ALA A 102 16.95 22.65 1.40
C ALA A 102 15.44 22.78 1.20
N ALA A 103 14.65 21.72 1.45
CA ALA A 103 13.19 21.75 1.36
C ALA A 103 12.53 22.48 2.54
N GLY A 104 13.22 22.66 3.68
CA GLY A 104 12.66 23.39 4.83
C GLY A 104 11.60 22.64 5.65
N ILE A 105 11.27 21.39 5.30
CA ILE A 105 10.18 20.64 5.94
C ILE A 105 10.62 19.95 7.23
N GLN A 106 11.64 19.11 7.14
CA GLN A 106 12.20 18.35 8.28
C GLN A 106 13.37 19.07 8.96
N CYS A 107 14.09 19.88 8.21
CA CYS A 107 15.23 20.67 8.67
C CYS A 107 15.43 21.86 7.74
N THR A 108 16.27 22.80 8.16
CA THR A 108 16.62 24.00 7.39
C THR A 108 18.14 24.04 7.17
N ASP A 109 18.56 24.54 6.01
CA ASP A 109 19.95 24.88 5.69
C ASP A 109 20.32 26.32 6.12
N GLY A 110 19.41 27.01 6.83
CA GLY A 110 19.55 28.39 7.27
C GLY A 110 19.05 29.42 6.25
N GLY A 111 18.55 28.99 5.09
CA GLY A 111 18.05 29.89 4.05
C GLY A 111 16.55 30.23 4.13
N PHE A 112 15.86 29.84 5.20
CA PHE A 112 14.45 30.16 5.43
C PHE A 112 14.32 31.23 6.53
N PRO A 113 13.88 32.46 6.21
CA PRO A 113 13.61 33.48 7.21
C PRO A 113 12.43 33.04 8.08
N GLU A 114 12.48 33.33 9.39
CA GLU A 114 11.38 33.07 10.34
C GLU A 114 10.94 31.59 10.42
N TRP A 115 11.82 30.66 10.04
CA TRP A 115 11.54 29.23 10.13
C TRP A 115 11.29 28.79 11.58
N ASN A 116 10.07 28.30 11.88
CA ASN A 116 9.71 27.75 13.19
C ASN A 116 9.54 26.23 13.19
N GLY A 117 10.05 25.56 12.14
CA GLY A 117 9.96 24.13 12.00
C GLY A 117 10.74 23.33 13.08
N PRO A 118 10.80 22.00 12.93
CA PRO A 118 10.36 21.24 11.77
C PRO A 118 8.83 21.16 11.64
N TYR A 119 8.32 21.23 10.42
CA TYR A 119 6.88 21.09 10.13
C TYR A 119 6.46 19.62 10.00
N MET A 120 7.45 18.72 9.93
CA MET A 120 7.29 17.27 9.98
C MET A 120 8.53 16.64 10.60
N ASN A 121 8.36 15.71 11.55
CA ASN A 121 9.49 15.07 12.24
C ASN A 121 10.41 14.28 11.30
N GLN A 122 9.82 13.60 10.32
CA GLN A 122 10.53 12.84 9.31
C GLN A 122 9.66 12.73 8.06
N VAL A 123 10.23 13.07 6.91
CA VAL A 123 9.56 12.81 5.62
C VAL A 123 9.58 11.30 5.35
N PRO A 124 8.42 10.64 5.17
CA PRO A 124 8.37 9.22 4.87
C PRO A 124 8.92 8.94 3.48
N LEU A 125 9.37 7.69 3.27
CA LEU A 125 9.60 7.16 1.93
C LEU A 125 8.28 6.64 1.36
N ASP A 126 8.15 6.73 0.04
CA ASP A 126 7.02 6.11 -0.64
C ASP A 126 7.08 4.56 -0.53
N PRO A 127 6.02 3.82 -0.91
CA PRO A 127 5.99 2.36 -0.83
C PRO A 127 7.05 1.63 -1.65
N TRP A 128 7.75 2.32 -2.55
CA TRP A 128 8.80 1.79 -3.41
C TRP A 128 10.20 2.18 -2.93
N GLY A 129 10.31 2.95 -1.85
CA GLY A 129 11.56 3.36 -1.22
C GLY A 129 12.18 4.61 -1.85
N THR A 130 11.38 5.43 -2.53
CA THR A 130 11.81 6.68 -3.15
C THR A 130 11.37 7.87 -2.28
N ASN A 131 12.15 8.94 -2.30
CA ASN A 131 11.79 10.17 -1.59
C ASN A 131 10.74 10.94 -2.38
N TYR A 132 9.86 11.62 -1.66
CA TYR A 132 8.95 12.59 -2.26
C TYR A 132 9.70 13.78 -2.82
N TYR A 133 9.15 14.30 -3.91
CA TYR A 133 9.76 15.36 -4.69
C TYR A 133 8.82 16.56 -4.76
N PHE A 134 9.38 17.76 -4.67
CA PHE A 134 8.69 19.00 -4.92
C PHE A 134 9.15 19.55 -6.26
N ASP A 135 8.20 19.73 -7.16
CA ASP A 135 8.39 20.29 -8.49
C ASP A 135 7.60 21.59 -8.60
N PRO A 136 8.27 22.76 -8.73
CA PRO A 136 7.62 24.05 -8.84
C PRO A 136 6.97 24.33 -10.21
N ASP A 137 7.29 23.55 -11.24
CA ASP A 137 6.81 23.73 -12.61
C ASP A 137 6.31 22.44 -13.26
N TYR A 138 5.78 21.52 -12.45
CA TYR A 138 5.23 20.25 -12.88
C TYR A 138 4.24 20.41 -14.03
N GLN A 139 4.55 19.76 -15.16
CA GLN A 139 3.72 19.78 -16.34
C GLN A 139 2.54 18.82 -16.17
N CYS A 140 1.46 19.33 -15.60
CA CYS A 140 0.21 18.61 -15.57
C CYS A 140 -0.31 18.45 -17.00
N THR A 141 -0.43 17.19 -17.42
CA THR A 141 -1.25 16.80 -18.58
C THR A 141 -2.57 16.23 -18.05
N ASP A 142 -3.54 15.89 -18.91
CA ASP A 142 -4.87 15.37 -18.54
C ASP A 142 -4.86 13.97 -17.84
N GLN A 143 -3.86 13.70 -17.00
CA GLN A 143 -3.58 12.50 -16.24
C GLN A 143 -4.10 12.60 -14.79
N VAL A 144 -4.06 11.45 -14.11
CA VAL A 144 -4.53 11.24 -12.73
C VAL A 144 -3.72 12.11 -11.75
N GLY A 145 -4.40 12.96 -10.97
CA GLY A 145 -3.78 13.80 -9.92
C GLY A 145 -3.75 15.30 -10.21
N CYS A 146 -4.00 15.70 -11.46
CA CYS A 146 -4.00 17.10 -11.90
C CYS A 146 -5.40 17.70 -12.09
N GLU A 147 -6.46 17.06 -11.60
CA GLU A 147 -7.85 17.57 -11.65
C GLU A 147 -8.36 18.05 -13.04
N GLY A 148 -7.79 17.53 -14.14
CA GLY A 148 -8.15 17.94 -15.51
C GLY A 148 -7.52 19.27 -15.95
N ILE A 149 -6.40 19.64 -15.33
CA ILE A 149 -5.65 20.86 -15.61
C ILE A 149 -4.50 20.53 -16.59
N SER A 150 -4.37 21.30 -17.67
CA SER A 150 -3.29 21.22 -18.65
C SER A 150 -2.43 22.49 -18.64
N ILE A 151 -1.78 22.79 -17.50
CA ILE A 151 -0.84 23.92 -17.32
C ILE A 151 0.31 23.49 -16.40
N MET A 152 1.36 24.32 -16.30
CA MET A 152 2.41 24.17 -15.28
C MET A 152 1.87 24.52 -13.89
N VAL A 153 2.05 23.62 -12.93
CA VAL A 153 1.59 23.80 -11.55
C VAL A 153 2.68 23.43 -10.57
N ARG A 154 2.59 23.93 -9.34
CA ARG A 154 3.44 23.43 -8.25
C ARG A 154 2.87 22.12 -7.75
N ALA A 155 3.69 21.11 -7.67
CA ALA A 155 3.28 19.80 -7.22
C ALA A 155 4.27 19.18 -6.25
N ILE A 156 3.71 18.33 -5.39
CA ILE A 156 4.46 17.28 -4.72
C ILE A 156 4.10 15.96 -5.37
N LEU A 157 5.11 15.12 -5.61
CA LEU A 157 4.92 13.84 -6.27
C LEU A 157 5.76 12.72 -5.67
N SER A 158 5.32 11.49 -5.96
CA SER A 158 6.10 10.25 -5.88
C SER A 158 6.21 9.69 -7.29
N PHE A 159 7.41 9.24 -7.68
CA PHE A 159 7.70 8.63 -8.98
C PHE A 159 7.15 7.21 -9.14
N GLY A 160 6.29 6.74 -8.22
CA GLY A 160 5.65 5.44 -8.39
C GLY A 160 6.61 4.23 -8.41
N PRO A 161 6.11 3.09 -8.90
CA PRO A 161 6.88 1.86 -9.08
C PRO A 161 8.15 1.97 -9.94
N ASN A 162 8.17 2.80 -10.97
CA ASN A 162 9.31 2.91 -11.89
C ASN A 162 10.47 3.75 -11.34
N LYS A 163 10.21 4.57 -10.30
CA LYS A 163 11.20 5.47 -9.67
C LYS A 163 11.83 6.49 -10.61
N ALA A 164 11.16 6.80 -11.71
CA ALA A 164 11.64 7.69 -12.74
C ALA A 164 10.60 8.77 -13.00
N GLU A 165 11.07 10.01 -13.09
CA GLU A 165 10.23 11.12 -13.50
C GLU A 165 9.80 10.91 -14.96
N ASN A 166 8.49 10.81 -15.16
CA ASN A 166 7.91 10.64 -16.49
C ASN A 166 6.77 11.64 -16.66
N TYR A 167 6.94 12.60 -17.56
CA TYR A 167 5.87 13.52 -17.90
C TYR A 167 4.95 12.88 -18.94
N GLY A 168 3.65 12.89 -18.66
CA GLY A 168 2.63 12.62 -19.67
C GLY A 168 1.99 11.22 -19.63
N PRO A 169 1.37 10.79 -20.73
CA PRO A 169 0.54 9.59 -20.78
C PRO A 169 1.34 8.33 -20.45
N GLY A 170 0.90 7.60 -19.43
CA GLY A 170 1.56 6.36 -19.00
C GLY A 170 2.60 6.54 -17.91
N SER A 171 2.73 7.75 -17.34
CA SER A 171 3.40 7.92 -16.06
C SER A 171 2.62 7.20 -14.96
N ASP A 172 3.36 6.66 -13.99
CA ASP A 172 2.87 6.05 -12.76
C ASP A 172 3.05 7.00 -11.55
N ASP A 173 3.39 8.27 -11.84
CA ASP A 173 3.55 9.34 -10.88
C ASP A 173 2.24 9.59 -10.13
N ILE A 174 2.34 9.75 -8.81
CA ILE A 174 1.21 10.14 -7.98
C ILE A 174 1.47 11.56 -7.50
N VAL A 175 0.63 12.48 -7.98
CA VAL A 175 0.84 13.93 -7.87
C VAL A 175 -0.22 14.56 -6.97
N SER A 176 0.17 15.55 -6.18
CA SER A 176 -0.74 16.47 -5.49
C SER A 176 -0.37 17.92 -5.82
N VAL A 177 -1.32 18.64 -6.43
CA VAL A 177 -1.15 20.03 -6.86
C VAL A 177 -1.34 20.99 -5.69
N LEU A 178 -0.36 21.84 -5.42
CA LEU A 178 -0.35 22.76 -4.28
C LEU A 178 -1.09 24.07 -4.56
N CYS A 179 -0.87 24.68 -5.73
CA CYS A 179 -1.48 25.95 -6.15
C CYS A 179 -2.01 25.89 -7.58
N ARG A 180 -2.99 26.75 -7.88
CA ARG A 180 -3.55 27.00 -9.21
C ARG A 180 -3.26 28.42 -9.64
#